data_AF-A0A9J8BRT7-F1
#
_entry.id   AF-A0A9J8BRT7-F1
#
_cell.length_a   1.000
_cell.length_b   1.000
_cell.length_c   1.000
_cell.angle_alpha   90.00
_cell.angle_beta   90.00
_cell.angle_gamma   90.00
#
_symmetry.space_group_name_H-M   'P 1'
#
loop_
_entity.id
_entity.type
_entity.pdbx_description
1 polymer ?
#
loop_
_entity_poly.entity_id
_entity_poly.type
_entity_poly.pdbx_seq_one_letter_code
_entity_poly.pdbx_strand_id
1 'polypeptide(L)'
;MPKSLKSSVKYPQSVMVWGAMSAAGVGPLCFIKGRVNAASYQEILEHFMLPSAEKLYGDEDFVFQHDLAPAHSAKTTGKWFTDHGITVLNWPANSPDLNPIENLWDIVKRKLRDARPNTLDELKAAIEASWASITPQQCHRLIASMPRRIEAVISAKGFPTKY
;
A
#
# COMPACT_ATOMS: atom_id res chain seq x y z
N MET A 1 28.68 32.12 8.56
CA MET A 1 27.22 32.20 8.29
C MET A 1 26.67 30.79 8.17
N PRO A 2 25.95 30.24 9.17
CA PRO A 2 25.34 28.91 9.04
C PRO A 2 24.19 28.96 8.03
N LYS A 3 24.23 28.09 7.02
CA LYS A 3 23.20 27.97 5.98
C LYS A 3 21.95 27.25 6.53
N SER A 4 20.91 28.05 6.68
CA SER A 4 19.46 27.76 6.60
C SER A 4 18.88 26.58 7.37
N LEU A 5 18.15 26.94 8.42
CA LEU A 5 17.09 26.19 9.08
C LEU A 5 16.16 25.54 8.03
N LYS A 6 16.01 24.21 8.09
CA LYS A 6 14.83 23.56 7.50
C LYS A 6 13.62 24.06 8.28
N SER A 7 12.78 24.87 7.65
CA SER A 7 11.45 25.18 8.16
C SER A 7 10.70 23.87 8.37
N SER A 8 10.47 23.49 9.63
CA SER A 8 9.61 22.39 10.02
C SER A 8 8.34 22.99 10.58
N VAL A 9 7.22 22.82 9.88
CA VAL A 9 5.92 23.21 10.39
C VAL A 9 5.63 22.33 11.60
N LYS A 10 5.26 22.94 12.74
CA LYS A 10 5.05 22.26 14.03
C LYS A 10 4.02 21.11 13.95
N TYR A 11 3.14 21.15 12.94
CA TYR A 11 2.22 20.07 12.56
C TYR A 11 2.12 20.01 11.03
N PRO A 12 2.90 19.16 10.34
CA PRO A 12 2.72 18.98 8.90
C PRO A 12 1.34 18.39 8.64
N GLN A 13 0.60 18.97 7.70
CA GLN A 13 -0.64 18.36 7.22
C GLN A 13 -0.28 17.00 6.59
N SER A 14 -0.98 15.95 7.02
CA SER A 14 -0.80 14.60 6.52
C SER A 14 -2.15 13.94 6.29
N VAL A 15 -2.18 13.00 5.35
CA VAL A 15 -3.35 12.17 5.06
C VAL A 15 -2.98 10.71 5.24
N MET A 16 -3.89 9.94 5.81
CA MET A 16 -3.80 8.49 5.82
C MET A 16 -4.54 7.95 4.61
N VAL A 17 -3.89 7.08 3.85
CA VAL A 17 -4.42 6.55 2.60
C VAL A 17 -4.21 5.05 2.59
N TRP A 18 -5.24 4.30 2.20
CA TRP A 18 -5.14 2.90 1.83
C TRP A 18 -5.26 2.76 0.32
N GLY A 19 -4.55 1.79 -0.24
CA GLY A 19 -4.63 1.42 -1.64
C GLY A 19 -4.20 -0.04 -1.81
N ALA A 20 -4.63 -0.64 -2.92
CA ALA A 20 -4.25 -1.99 -3.31
C ALA A 20 -3.73 -2.01 -4.75
N MET A 21 -2.89 -2.99 -5.07
CA MET A 21 -2.40 -3.22 -6.43
C MET A 21 -2.38 -4.71 -6.76
N SER A 22 -2.45 -5.01 -8.05
CA SER A 22 -2.19 -6.32 -8.64
C SER A 22 -1.30 -6.19 -9.86
N ALA A 23 -0.90 -7.31 -10.47
CA ALA A 23 -0.23 -7.28 -11.77
C ALA A 23 -1.09 -6.63 -12.87
N ALA A 24 -2.42 -6.60 -12.72
CA ALA A 24 -3.35 -5.98 -13.65
C ALA A 24 -3.49 -4.46 -13.49
N GLY A 25 -3.04 -3.88 -12.37
CA GLY A 25 -3.13 -2.44 -12.14
C GLY A 25 -3.31 -2.08 -10.67
N VAL A 26 -3.70 -0.83 -10.43
CA VAL A 26 -4.02 -0.33 -9.09
C VAL A 26 -5.54 -0.35 -8.84
N GLY A 27 -5.93 -0.63 -7.60
CA GLY A 27 -7.28 -0.41 -7.11
C GLY A 27 -7.55 1.07 -6.77
N PRO A 28 -8.76 1.41 -6.31
CA PRO A 28 -9.09 2.73 -5.82
C PRO A 28 -8.31 3.04 -4.54
N LEU A 29 -8.14 4.34 -4.28
CA LEU A 29 -7.62 4.84 -3.02
C LEU A 29 -8.76 5.06 -2.02
N CYS A 30 -8.47 4.81 -0.75
CA CYS A 30 -9.34 5.18 0.36
C CYS A 30 -8.62 6.20 1.25
N PHE A 31 -9.15 7.42 1.33
CA PHE A 31 -8.66 8.44 2.27
C PHE A 31 -9.29 8.23 3.65
N ILE A 32 -8.45 7.92 4.63
CA ILE A 32 -8.88 7.50 5.96
C ILE A 32 -8.82 8.70 6.90
N LYS A 33 -9.92 8.91 7.63
CA LYS A 33 -10.00 9.90 8.70
C LYS A 33 -9.60 9.24 10.02
N GLY A 34 -8.51 9.69 10.63
CA GLY A 34 -8.06 9.21 11.94
C GLY A 34 -7.18 7.96 11.85
N ARG A 35 -7.22 7.12 12.89
CA ARG A 35 -6.40 5.91 13.00
C ARG A 35 -7.18 4.69 12.50
N VAL A 36 -6.49 3.77 11.83
CA VAL A 36 -7.05 2.48 11.45
C VAL A 36 -7.06 1.53 12.66
N ASN A 37 -8.25 1.01 12.96
CA ASN A 37 -8.45 -0.15 13.83
C ASN A 37 -9.04 -1.32 13.03
N ALA A 38 -9.20 -2.49 13.66
CA ALA A 38 -9.69 -3.69 12.99
C ALA A 38 -11.06 -3.50 12.32
N ALA A 39 -12.00 -2.80 12.97
CA ALA A 39 -13.33 -2.56 12.41
C ALA A 39 -13.25 -1.65 11.16
N SER A 40 -12.58 -0.50 11.27
CA SER A 40 -12.38 0.38 10.10
C SER A 40 -11.60 -0.29 8.97
N TYR A 41 -10.71 -1.23 9.30
CA TYR A 41 -9.99 -1.99 8.30
C TYR A 41 -10.90 -2.98 7.56
N GLN A 42 -11.80 -3.66 8.27
CA GLN A 42 -12.81 -4.53 7.65
C GLN A 42 -13.73 -3.74 6.72
N GLU A 43 -14.16 -2.54 7.10
CA GLU A 43 -14.92 -1.65 6.22
C GLU A 43 -14.15 -1.26 4.95
N ILE A 44 -12.83 -1.03 5.07
CA ILE A 44 -11.98 -0.79 3.91
C ILE A 44 -11.91 -2.03 3.02
N LEU A 45 -11.78 -3.23 3.61
CA LEU A 45 -11.75 -4.47 2.84
C LEU A 45 -13.07 -4.70 2.10
N GLU A 46 -14.19 -4.49 2.78
CA GLU A 46 -15.55 -4.63 2.24
C GLU A 46 -15.80 -3.68 1.06
N HIS A 47 -15.49 -2.40 1.24
CA HIS A 47 -15.91 -1.37 0.29
C HIS A 47 -14.86 -1.00 -0.76
N PHE A 48 -13.60 -1.37 -0.56
CA PHE A 48 -12.52 -1.04 -1.49
C PHE A 48 -11.79 -2.27 -2.01
N MET A 49 -11.43 -3.22 -1.14
CA MET A 49 -10.66 -4.39 -1.58
C MET A 49 -11.52 -5.36 -2.40
N LEU A 50 -12.68 -5.79 -1.90
CA LEU A 50 -13.55 -6.74 -2.60
C LEU A 50 -13.99 -6.24 -3.99
N PRO A 51 -14.53 -5.02 -4.14
CA PRO A 51 -14.89 -4.51 -5.47
C PRO A 51 -13.69 -4.37 -6.41
N SER A 52 -12.49 -4.14 -5.86
CA SER A 52 -11.27 -4.12 -6.68
C SER A 52 -10.88 -5.49 -7.18
N ALA A 53 -10.98 -6.50 -6.30
CA ALA A 53 -10.68 -7.87 -6.66
C ALA A 53 -11.65 -8.34 -7.76
N GLU A 54 -12.96 -8.14 -7.56
CA GLU A 54 -13.99 -8.45 -8.56
C GLU A 54 -13.72 -7.74 -9.90
N LYS A 55 -13.39 -6.44 -9.86
CA LYS A 55 -13.11 -5.69 -11.10
C LYS A 55 -11.85 -6.16 -11.82
N LEU A 56 -10.81 -6.56 -11.09
CA LEU A 56 -9.49 -6.89 -11.66
C LEU A 56 -9.38 -8.37 -12.06
N TYR A 57 -10.11 -9.24 -11.38
CA TYR A 57 -9.98 -10.70 -11.50
C TYR A 57 -11.31 -11.40 -11.86
N GLY A 58 -12.46 -10.75 -11.69
CA GLY A 58 -13.76 -11.39 -11.89
C GLY A 58 -13.93 -12.57 -10.94
N ASP A 59 -14.23 -13.73 -11.50
CA ASP A 59 -14.42 -14.98 -10.76
C ASP A 59 -13.12 -15.76 -10.52
N GLU A 60 -11.96 -15.22 -10.94
CA GLU A 60 -10.67 -15.88 -10.74
C GLU A 60 -10.20 -15.80 -9.28
N ASP A 61 -9.57 -16.88 -8.82
CA ASP A 61 -8.99 -16.94 -7.48
C ASP A 61 -7.83 -15.93 -7.31
N PHE A 62 -7.73 -15.36 -6.12
CA PHE A 62 -6.61 -14.50 -5.74
C PHE A 62 -6.13 -14.77 -4.33
N VAL A 63 -4.87 -14.38 -4.07
CA VAL A 63 -4.28 -14.38 -2.72
C VAL A 63 -4.07 -12.94 -2.30
N PHE A 64 -4.66 -12.56 -1.16
CA PHE A 64 -4.51 -11.23 -0.59
C PHE A 64 -3.22 -11.12 0.23
N GLN A 65 -2.47 -10.03 0.06
CA GLN A 65 -1.26 -9.75 0.82
C GLN A 65 -1.41 -8.44 1.58
N HIS A 66 -1.06 -8.47 2.87
CA HIS A 66 -0.99 -7.30 3.75
C HIS A 66 0.10 -7.49 4.81
N ASP A 67 0.51 -6.40 5.46
CA ASP A 67 1.49 -6.47 6.56
C ASP A 67 0.84 -6.91 7.88
N LEU A 68 1.67 -7.06 8.92
CA LEU A 68 1.24 -7.50 10.25
C LEU A 68 0.85 -6.34 11.18
N ALA A 69 0.36 -5.21 10.64
CA ALA A 69 -0.14 -4.12 11.49
C ALA A 69 -1.21 -4.62 12.49
N PRO A 70 -1.37 -3.98 13.66
CA PRO A 70 -2.30 -4.49 14.69
C PRO A 70 -3.76 -4.67 14.21
N ALA A 71 -4.23 -3.82 13.29
CA ALA A 71 -5.57 -3.97 12.71
C ALA A 71 -5.68 -5.18 11.75
N HIS A 72 -4.59 -5.50 11.07
CA HIS A 72 -4.49 -6.58 10.08
C HIS A 72 -4.38 -7.94 10.75
N SER A 73 -3.62 -8.03 11.84
CA SER A 73 -3.41 -9.25 12.65
C SER A 73 -4.50 -9.49 13.71
N ALA A 74 -5.51 -8.63 13.78
CA ALA A 74 -6.62 -8.80 14.72
C ALA A 74 -7.43 -10.08 14.42
N LYS A 75 -7.85 -10.80 15.47
CA LYS A 75 -8.67 -12.02 15.34
C LYS A 75 -9.95 -11.79 14.53
N THR A 76 -10.59 -10.64 14.70
CA THR A 76 -11.81 -10.28 13.96
C THR A 76 -11.53 -10.08 12.48
N THR A 77 -10.38 -9.50 12.12
CA THR A 77 -9.94 -9.36 10.73
C THR A 77 -9.65 -10.72 10.10
N GLY A 78 -8.98 -11.62 10.84
CA GLY A 78 -8.78 -13.01 10.40
C GLY A 78 -10.10 -13.74 10.15
N LYS A 79 -11.06 -13.60 11.07
CA LYS A 79 -12.42 -14.13 10.90
C LYS A 79 -13.12 -13.54 9.66
N TRP A 80 -13.00 -12.24 9.42
CA TRP A 80 -13.58 -11.59 8.25
C TRP A 80 -13.04 -12.23 6.95
N PHE A 81 -11.72 -12.49 6.83
CA PHE A 81 -11.17 -13.18 5.66
C PHE A 81 -11.70 -14.60 5.50
N THR A 82 -11.81 -15.36 6.59
CA THR A 82 -12.38 -16.71 6.57
C THR A 82 -13.85 -16.72 6.13
N ASP A 83 -14.65 -15.79 6.67
CA ASP A 83 -16.08 -15.70 6.34
C ASP A 83 -16.32 -15.32 4.86
N HIS A 84 -15.38 -14.59 4.25
CA HIS A 84 -15.41 -14.22 2.82
C HIS A 84 -14.67 -15.20 1.91
N GLY A 85 -14.12 -16.30 2.43
CA GLY A 85 -13.39 -17.29 1.64
C GLY A 85 -12.07 -16.79 1.03
N ILE A 86 -11.47 -15.73 1.59
CA ILE A 86 -10.29 -15.09 1.02
C ILE A 86 -9.02 -15.73 1.58
N THR A 87 -8.15 -16.19 0.68
CA THR A 87 -6.82 -16.69 1.06
C THR A 87 -5.87 -15.52 1.31
N VAL A 88 -5.26 -15.48 2.49
CA VAL A 88 -4.26 -14.46 2.86
C VAL A 88 -2.86 -15.06 2.79
N LEU A 89 -1.93 -14.36 2.15
CA LEU A 89 -0.53 -14.75 2.08
C LEU A 89 0.10 -14.67 3.46
N ASN A 90 0.75 -15.76 3.90
CA ASN A 90 1.53 -15.75 5.12
C ASN A 90 2.75 -14.82 4.97
N TRP A 91 2.76 -13.71 5.69
CA TRP A 91 3.76 -12.65 5.55
C TRP A 91 4.74 -12.64 6.73
N PRO A 92 6.07 -12.64 6.50
CA PRO A 92 7.04 -12.48 7.58
C PRO A 92 6.98 -11.07 8.18
N ALA A 93 7.09 -10.98 9.51
CA ALA A 93 7.18 -9.69 10.20
C ALA A 93 8.39 -8.87 9.69
N ASN A 94 8.26 -7.54 9.70
CA ASN A 94 9.35 -6.59 9.40
C ASN A 94 10.05 -6.82 8.04
N SER A 95 9.30 -7.17 7.00
CA SER A 95 9.83 -7.38 5.65
C SER A 95 9.28 -6.36 4.64
N PRO A 96 9.60 -5.05 4.79
CA PRO A 96 9.15 -4.02 3.85
C PRO A 96 9.69 -4.24 2.44
N ASP A 97 10.92 -4.77 2.31
CA ASP A 97 11.59 -5.07 1.02
C ASP A 97 10.77 -6.02 0.14
N LEU A 98 9.95 -6.86 0.77
CA LEU A 98 9.09 -7.80 0.09
C LEU A 98 7.78 -7.15 -0.38
N ASN A 99 7.39 -5.98 0.14
CA ASN A 99 6.09 -5.37 -0.15
C ASN A 99 6.13 -4.49 -1.42
N PRO A 100 5.64 -4.94 -2.59
CA PRO A 100 5.85 -4.22 -3.85
C PRO A 100 5.11 -2.89 -3.91
N ILE A 101 4.04 -2.74 -3.12
CA ILE A 101 3.25 -1.51 -3.05
C ILE A 101 4.04 -0.34 -2.47
N GLU A 102 5.07 -0.60 -1.66
CA GLU A 102 5.96 0.46 -1.14
C GLU A 102 6.68 1.18 -2.28
N ASN A 103 7.04 0.45 -3.34
CA ASN A 103 7.64 1.08 -4.52
C ASN A 103 6.64 1.95 -5.30
N LEU A 104 5.34 1.62 -5.28
CA LEU A 104 4.30 2.50 -5.81
C LEU A 104 4.12 3.76 -4.95
N TRP A 105 4.10 3.60 -3.63
CA TRP A 105 4.06 4.74 -2.72
C TRP A 105 5.27 5.67 -2.91
N ASP A 106 6.45 5.12 -3.21
CA ASP A 106 7.63 5.94 -3.52
C ASP A 106 7.52 6.66 -4.87
N ILE A 107 6.81 6.10 -5.86
CA ILE A 107 6.46 6.85 -7.09
C ILE A 107 5.55 8.02 -6.73
N VAL A 108 4.51 7.80 -5.93
CA VAL A 108 3.58 8.85 -5.49
C VAL A 108 4.32 9.94 -4.71
N LYS A 109 5.10 9.59 -3.68
CA LYS A 109 5.88 10.55 -2.87
C LYS A 109 6.82 11.40 -3.72
N ARG A 110 7.46 10.82 -4.74
CA ARG A 110 8.32 11.58 -5.66
C ARG A 110 7.52 12.62 -6.45
N LYS A 111 6.37 12.24 -7.01
CA LYS A 111 5.50 13.15 -7.74
C LYS A 111 4.95 14.27 -6.84
N LEU A 112 4.59 13.96 -5.59
CA LEU A 112 4.15 14.97 -4.61
C LEU A 112 5.22 16.01 -4.31
N ARG A 113 6.49 15.58 -4.21
CA ARG A 113 7.62 16.49 -3.98
C ARG A 113 7.81 17.48 -5.13
N ASP A 114 7.49 17.05 -6.35
CA ASP A 114 7.58 17.89 -7.54
C ASP A 114 6.36 18.83 -7.64
N ALA A 115 5.16 18.33 -7.31
CA ALA A 115 3.92 19.11 -7.34
C ALA A 115 3.80 20.17 -6.23
N ARG A 116 4.45 19.94 -5.07
CA ARG A 116 4.46 20.86 -3.90
C ARG A 116 3.07 21.37 -3.49
N PRO A 117 2.13 20.48 -3.14
CA PRO A 117 0.80 20.88 -2.68
C PRO A 117 0.90 21.68 -1.38
N ASN A 118 0.11 22.76 -1.27
CA ASN A 118 0.09 23.68 -0.14
C ASN A 118 -1.20 23.59 0.69
N THR A 119 -2.21 22.88 0.19
CA THR A 119 -3.46 22.61 0.90
C THR A 119 -3.75 21.12 1.00
N LEU A 120 -4.64 20.74 1.92
CA LEU A 120 -5.07 19.35 2.07
C LEU A 120 -5.76 18.82 0.81
N ASP A 121 -6.55 19.66 0.14
CA ASP A 121 -7.27 19.28 -1.07
C ASP A 121 -6.31 19.13 -2.26
N GLU A 122 -5.33 20.04 -2.39
CA GLU A 122 -4.25 19.87 -3.37
C GLU A 122 -3.43 18.61 -3.11
N LEU A 123 -3.17 18.28 -1.84
CA LEU A 123 -2.45 17.06 -1.47
C LEU A 123 -3.21 15.81 -1.89
N LYS A 124 -4.52 15.74 -1.59
CA LYS A 124 -5.36 14.61 -1.99
C LYS A 124 -5.45 14.48 -3.51
N ALA A 125 -5.72 15.59 -4.21
CA ALA A 125 -5.80 15.60 -5.66
C ALA A 125 -4.47 15.16 -6.31
N ALA A 126 -3.33 15.61 -5.78
CA ALA A 126 -2.01 15.21 -6.27
C ALA A 126 -1.71 13.73 -6.00
N ILE A 127 -2.17 13.17 -4.87
CA ILE A 127 -2.08 11.73 -4.58
C ILE A 127 -2.91 10.94 -5.59
N GLU A 128 -4.18 11.32 -5.80
CA GLU A 128 -5.08 10.66 -6.75
C GLU A 128 -4.53 10.69 -8.17
N ALA A 129 -4.09 11.86 -8.65
CA ALA A 129 -3.50 12.00 -9.98
C ALA A 129 -2.20 11.17 -10.13
N SER A 130 -1.37 11.14 -9.09
CA SER A 130 -0.15 10.34 -9.08
C SER A 130 -0.46 8.84 -9.10
N TRP A 131 -1.43 8.39 -8.33
CA TRP A 131 -1.86 7.00 -8.27
C TRP A 131 -2.49 6.54 -9.58
N ALA A 132 -3.40 7.34 -10.15
CA ALA A 132 -4.06 7.05 -11.43
C ALA A 132 -3.09 6.97 -12.62
N SER A 133 -1.93 7.62 -12.51
CA SER A 133 -0.90 7.57 -13.55
C SER A 133 -0.02 6.30 -13.51
N ILE A 134 -0.19 5.44 -12.49
CA ILE A 134 0.54 4.18 -12.38
C ILE A 134 -0.06 3.20 -13.39
N THR A 135 0.79 2.75 -14.31
CA THR A 135 0.35 1.85 -15.39
C THR A 135 0.31 0.39 -14.94
N PRO A 136 -0.57 -0.45 -15.53
CA PRO A 136 -0.54 -1.90 -15.33
C PRO A 136 0.84 -2.51 -15.58
N GLN A 137 1.59 -2.00 -16.57
CA GLN A 137 2.94 -2.49 -16.86
C GLN A 137 3.91 -2.26 -15.69
N GLN A 138 3.81 -1.12 -15.00
CA GLN A 138 4.62 -0.86 -13.80
C GLN A 138 4.25 -1.82 -12.68
N CYS A 139 2.95 -2.05 -12.45
CA CYS A 139 2.48 -3.00 -11.44
C CYS A 139 2.95 -4.43 -11.75
N HIS A 140 2.79 -4.88 -12.99
CA HIS A 140 3.24 -6.18 -13.45
C HIS A 140 4.74 -6.39 -13.20
N ARG A 141 5.59 -5.41 -13.56
CA ARG A 141 7.05 -5.50 -13.33
C ARG A 141 7.41 -5.62 -11.85
N LEU A 142 6.66 -4.95 -10.98
CA LEU A 142 6.86 -5.03 -9.52
C LEU A 142 6.47 -6.41 -8.99
N ILE A 143 5.30 -6.92 -9.36
CA ILE A 143 4.86 -8.28 -8.96
C ILE A 143 5.82 -9.34 -9.51
N ALA A 144 6.22 -9.24 -10.79
CA ALA A 144 7.18 -10.16 -11.41
C ALA A 144 8.59 -10.10 -10.78
N SER A 145 8.90 -9.06 -10.00
CA SER A 145 10.17 -8.99 -9.27
C SER A 145 10.19 -9.84 -8.00
N MET A 146 9.03 -10.27 -7.48
CA MET A 146 8.90 -10.95 -6.19
C MET A 146 9.78 -12.18 -6.02
N PRO A 147 9.87 -13.12 -6.98
CA PRO A 147 10.77 -14.27 -6.84
C PRO A 147 12.22 -13.87 -6.54
N ARG A 148 12.74 -12.86 -7.25
CA ARG A 148 14.10 -12.34 -7.05
C ARG A 148 14.27 -11.61 -5.72
N ARG A 149 13.21 -10.97 -5.20
CA ARG A 149 13.25 -10.32 -3.87
C ARG A 149 13.31 -11.36 -2.76
N ILE A 150 12.49 -12.40 -2.87
CA ILE A 150 12.46 -13.53 -1.94
C ILE A 150 13.83 -14.22 -1.92
N GLU A 151 14.41 -14.51 -3.10
CA GLU A 151 15.77 -15.08 -3.20
C GLU A 151 16.83 -14.18 -2.55
N ALA A 152 16.73 -12.87 -2.71
CA ALA A 152 17.64 -11.93 -2.08
C ALA A 152 17.52 -11.95 -0.55
N VAL A 153 16.31 -12.00 0.00
CA VAL A 153 16.07 -12.10 1.45
C VAL A 153 16.58 -13.44 1.99
N ILE A 154 16.35 -14.54 1.29
CA ILE A 154 16.86 -15.87 1.66
C ILE A 154 18.40 -15.86 1.65
N SER A 155 19.01 -15.31 0.61
CA SER A 155 20.48 -15.20 0.49
C SER A 155 21.06 -14.31 1.59
N ALA A 156 20.34 -13.24 1.95
CA ALA A 156 20.66 -12.37 3.07
C ALA A 156 20.28 -12.97 4.44
N LYS A 157 19.82 -14.23 4.52
CA LYS A 157 19.41 -14.88 5.79
C LYS A 157 18.40 -14.06 6.59
N GLY A 158 17.49 -13.36 5.91
CA GLY A 158 16.49 -12.50 6.52
C GLY A 158 16.95 -11.08 6.84
N PHE A 159 18.20 -10.70 6.52
CA PHE A 159 18.66 -9.31 6.64
C PHE A 159 18.10 -8.43 5.50
N PRO A 160 18.08 -7.09 5.69
CA PRO A 160 17.64 -6.15 4.67
C PRO A 160 18.39 -6.31 3.35
N THR A 161 17.66 -6.06 2.27
CA THR A 161 18.10 -6.17 0.88
C THR A 161 18.08 -4.80 0.20
N LYS A 162 18.37 -4.77 -1.10
CA LYS A 162 18.39 -3.53 -1.90
C LYS A 162 17.00 -3.05 -2.35
N TYR A 163 15.94 -3.81 -2.05
CA TYR A 163 14.60 -3.65 -2.61
C TYR A 163 13.69 -2.78 -1.77
#